data_AF-A0A7C7IUV6-F1
#
_entry.id   AF-A0A7C7IUV6-F1
#
_cell.length_a   1.000
_cell.length_b   1.000
_cell.length_c   1.000
_cell.angle_alpha   90.00
_cell.angle_beta   90.00
_cell.angle_gamma   90.00
#
_symmetry.space_group_name_H-M   'P 1'
#
loop_
_entity.id
_entity.type
_entity.pdbx_description
1 polymer ?
#
loop_
_entity_poly.entity_id
_entity_poly.type
_entity_poly.pdbx_seq_one_letter_code
_entity_poly.pdbx_strand_id
1 'polypeptide(L)' 'MKHLTFLLLCCLTFLSCGNDDERTCRFCSSDQTPEFELCRESNGNASVNGEDTGTNYEAYLNDLIAAGANCGG' A
#
# COMPACT_ATOMS: atom_id res chain seq x y z
N MET A 1 -43.21 11.29 8.97
CA MET A 1 -42.68 10.27 9.91
C MET A 1 -42.19 9.08 9.10
N LYS A 2 -40.87 8.89 9.00
CA LYS A 2 -40.18 7.60 8.82
C LYS A 2 -38.68 7.86 8.73
N HIS A 3 -38.02 7.54 9.83
CA HIS A 3 -36.58 7.40 9.95
C HIS A 3 -36.15 6.18 9.13
N LEU A 4 -35.09 6.31 8.33
CA LEU A 4 -34.12 5.25 8.03
C LEU A 4 -32.97 5.91 7.23
N THR A 5 -31.99 6.52 7.88
CA THR A 5 -30.72 5.84 8.20
C THR A 5 -30.16 5.04 7.02
N PHE A 6 -29.93 5.69 5.87
CA PHE A 6 -29.06 5.15 4.84
C PHE A 6 -27.61 5.54 5.17
N LEU A 7 -27.12 4.91 6.22
CA LEU A 7 -25.72 4.90 6.62
C LEU A 7 -25.04 3.82 5.79
N LEU A 8 -24.57 4.15 4.60
CA LEU A 8 -23.52 3.37 3.96
C LEU A 8 -23.03 4.10 2.71
N LEU A 9 -21.72 3.98 2.47
CA LEU A 9 -21.14 4.01 1.14
C LEU A 9 -20.88 5.39 0.55
N CYS A 10 -19.86 6.11 1.03
CA CYS A 10 -19.23 7.14 0.20
C CYS A 10 -17.76 7.49 0.54
N CYS A 11 -17.12 6.80 1.50
CA CYS A 11 -15.72 7.05 1.79
C CYS A 11 -14.91 5.80 1.45
N LEU A 12 -13.81 5.98 0.72
CA LEU A 12 -12.69 5.05 0.52
C LEU A 12 -12.60 4.26 -0.79
N THR A 13 -13.24 4.68 -1.87
CA THR A 13 -12.77 4.27 -3.21
C THR A 13 -11.96 5.41 -3.85
N PHE A 14 -10.83 5.75 -3.23
CA PHE A 14 -9.70 6.31 -3.98
C PHE A 14 -9.05 5.18 -4.77
N LEU A 15 -9.82 4.57 -5.69
CA LEU A 15 -9.27 3.82 -6.81
C LEU A 15 -8.81 4.85 -7.84
N SER A 16 -7.75 5.59 -7.53
CA SER A 16 -7.01 6.32 -8.56
C SER A 16 -5.97 5.37 -9.15
N CYS A 17 -6.45 4.31 -9.81
CA CYS A 17 -5.61 3.55 -10.73
C CYS A 17 -5.60 4.32 -12.05
N GLY A 18 -4.77 5.38 -12.10
CA GLY A 18 -4.49 6.17 -13.28
C GLY A 18 -3.16 5.73 -13.88
N ASN A 19 -3.28 4.93 -14.93
CA ASN A 19 -2.36 4.61 -16.03
C ASN A 19 -0.91 5.16 -16.02
N ASP A 20 0.01 4.24 -16.35
CA ASP A 20 1.19 4.42 -17.22
C ASP A 20 2.46 5.11 -16.69
N ASP A 21 3.14 4.46 -15.73
CA ASP A 21 4.59 4.18 -15.77
C ASP A 21 4.96 3.27 -14.57
N GLU A 22 4.88 1.95 -14.78
CA GLU A 22 5.41 0.81 -13.99
C GLU A 22 5.39 0.86 -12.44
N ARG A 23 4.58 1.71 -11.80
CA ARG A 23 4.40 1.71 -10.35
C ARG A 23 3.72 0.40 -9.93
N THR A 24 4.52 -0.52 -9.40
CA THR A 24 4.05 -1.82 -8.93
C THR A 24 3.85 -1.78 -7.42
N CYS A 25 2.61 -1.91 -6.97
CA CYS A 25 2.23 -1.87 -5.56
C CYS A 25 1.79 -3.24 -5.06
N ARG A 26 2.06 -3.52 -3.78
CA ARG A 26 1.58 -4.70 -3.07
C ARG A 26 1.30 -4.38 -1.60
N PHE A 27 0.46 -5.18 -0.96
CA PHE A 27 0.18 -5.04 0.46
C PHE A 27 1.13 -5.91 1.28
N CYS A 28 1.67 -5.32 2.34
CA CYS A 28 2.54 -5.94 3.33
C CYS A 28 1.89 -5.87 4.69
N SER A 29 1.99 -6.94 5.49
CA SER A 29 1.54 -6.97 6.88
C SER A 29 2.46 -7.81 7.75
N SER A 30 2.46 -7.58 9.06
CA SER A 30 3.18 -8.41 10.03
C SER A 30 2.39 -8.47 11.35
N ASP A 31 2.81 -9.32 12.28
CA ASP A 31 2.20 -9.35 13.61
C ASP A 31 2.40 -8.04 14.40
N GLN A 32 3.39 -7.22 14.01
CA GLN A 32 3.77 -6.00 14.71
C GLN A 32 3.23 -4.73 14.04
N THR A 33 2.76 -4.81 12.78
CA THR A 33 2.32 -3.65 12.00
C THR A 33 1.03 -3.95 11.26
N PRO A 34 0.07 -3.01 11.21
CA PRO A 34 -1.10 -3.15 10.35
C PRO A 34 -0.69 -3.28 8.89
N GLU A 35 -1.60 -3.76 8.05
CA GLU A 35 -1.39 -3.81 6.60
C GLU A 35 -1.06 -2.42 6.04
N PHE A 36 -0.04 -2.35 5.18
CA PHE A 36 0.39 -1.15 4.50
C PHE A 36 0.69 -1.43 3.03
N GLU A 37 0.55 -0.41 2.19
CA GLU A 37 0.89 -0.49 0.79
C GLU A 37 2.39 -0.21 0.59
N LEU A 38 3.07 -1.09 -0.13
CA LEU A 38 4.45 -0.94 -0.56
C LEU A 38 4.47 -0.85 -2.08
N CYS A 39 5.02 0.24 -2.62
CA CYS A 39 5.11 0.44 -4.06
C CYS A 39 6.55 0.64 -4.53
N ARG A 40 6.85 0.17 -5.74
CA ARG A 40 8.03 0.60 -6.49
C ARG A 40 7.71 1.89 -7.22
N GLU A 41 8.44 2.94 -6.91
CA GLU A 41 8.38 4.21 -7.61
C GLU A 41 9.17 4.20 -8.92
N SER A 42 8.90 5.16 -9.80
CA SER A 42 9.61 5.33 -11.08
C SER A 42 11.12 5.61 -10.90
N ASN A 43 11.54 6.14 -9.76
CA ASN A 43 12.96 6.33 -9.41
C ASN A 43 13.64 5.04 -8.89
N GLY A 44 12.91 3.93 -8.75
CA GLY A 44 13.39 2.65 -8.22
C GLY A 44 13.35 2.50 -6.70
N ASN A 45 12.88 3.52 -5.98
CA ASN A 45 12.70 3.46 -4.53
C ASN A 45 11.41 2.74 -4.13
N ALA A 46 11.38 2.27 -2.88
CA ALA A 46 10.15 1.91 -2.20
C ALA A 46 9.43 3.18 -1.71
N SER A 47 8.11 3.19 -1.84
CA SER A 47 7.25 4.03 -1.00
C SER A 47 6.35 3.20 -0.11
N VAL A 48 6.05 3.72 1.08
CA VAL A 48 5.09 3.13 2.01
C VAL A 48 3.89 4.05 2.12
N ASN A 49 2.71 3.56 1.74
CA ASN A 49 1.47 4.34 1.68
C ASN A 49 1.60 5.65 0.88
N GLY A 50 2.40 5.64 -0.19
CA GLY A 50 2.65 6.81 -1.05
C GLY A 50 3.83 7.70 -0.62
N GLU A 51 4.46 7.45 0.53
CA GLU A 51 5.61 8.22 1.00
C GLU A 51 6.93 7.55 0.58
N ASP A 52 7.73 8.21 -0.26
CA ASP A 52 9.04 7.71 -0.72
C ASP A 52 10.00 7.54 0.47
N THR A 53 10.55 6.33 0.61
CA THR A 53 11.47 5.97 1.69
C THR A 53 12.91 6.42 1.44
N GLY A 54 13.23 6.86 0.22
CA GLY A 54 14.59 7.10 -0.25
C GLY A 54 15.44 5.83 -0.39
N THR A 55 14.83 4.66 -0.24
CA THR A 55 15.51 3.36 -0.20
C THR A 55 15.09 2.53 -1.41
N ASN A 56 16.03 1.78 -2.00
CA ASN A 56 15.73 0.91 -3.14
C ASN A 56 14.63 -0.11 -2.81
N TYR A 57 13.69 -0.31 -3.75
CA TYR A 57 12.53 -1.18 -3.54
C TYR A 57 12.89 -2.62 -3.14
N GLU A 58 13.85 -3.25 -3.82
CA GLU A 58 14.21 -4.65 -3.56
C GLU A 58 14.88 -4.81 -2.21
N ALA A 59 15.76 -3.86 -1.82
CA ALA A 59 16.38 -3.87 -0.51
C ALA A 59 15.33 -3.72 0.60
N TYR A 60 14.42 -2.75 0.45
CA TYR A 60 13.35 -2.52 1.43
C TYR A 60 12.41 -3.72 1.56
N LEU A 61 11.99 -4.33 0.45
CA LEU A 61 11.16 -5.53 0.44
C LEU A 61 11.85 -6.71 1.12
N ASN A 62 13.13 -6.96 0.80
CA ASN A 62 13.89 -8.06 1.41
C ASN A 62 14.07 -7.86 2.92
N ASP A 63 14.33 -6.63 3.37
CA ASP A 63 14.44 -6.30 4.79
C ASP A 63 13.11 -6.51 5.53
N LEU A 64 11.99 -6.12 4.92
CA LEU A 64 10.64 -6.39 5.45
C LEU A 64 10.38 -7.90 5.59
N ILE A 65 10.69 -8.68 4.55
CA ILE A 65 10.50 -10.14 4.57
C ILE A 65 11.43 -10.78 5.62
N ALA A 66 12.69 -10.34 5.71
CA ALA A 66 13.64 -10.81 6.71
C ALA A 66 13.21 -10.46 8.14
N ALA A 67 12.52 -9.33 8.32
CA ALA A 67 11.89 -8.93 9.58
C ALA A 67 10.58 -9.69 9.87
N GLY A 68 10.08 -10.50 8.93
CA GLY A 68 8.89 -11.34 9.09
C GLY A 68 7.60 -10.74 8.54
N ALA A 69 7.67 -9.69 7.72
CA ALA A 69 6.49 -9.18 7.02
C ALA A 69 6.10 -10.12 5.86
N ASN A 70 4.79 -10.31 5.68
CA ASN A 70 4.21 -11.00 4.53
C ASN A 70 3.75 -9.96 3.51
N CYS A 71 4.40 -9.93 2.35
CA CYS A 71 4.17 -8.93 1.30
C CYS A 71 3.50 -9.54 0.05
N GLY A 72 2.45 -10.34 0.22
CA GLY A 72 1.53 -10.78 -0.84
C GLY A 72 2.19 -11.08 -2.19
N GLY A 73 2.80 -12.27 -2.28
CA GLY A 73 3.45 -12.83 -3.48
C GLY A 73 2.55 -12.83 -4.70
#